data_AF-A0A969VT15-F1
#
_entry.id   AF-A0A969VT15-F1
#
_cell.length_a   1.000
_cell.length_b   1.000
_cell.length_c   1.000
_cell.angle_alpha   90.00
_cell.angle_beta   90.00
_cell.angle_gamma   90.00
#
_symmetry.space_group_name_H-M   'P 1'
#
loop_
_entity.id
_entity.type
_entity.pdbx_description
1 polymer ?
#
loop_
_entity_poly.entity_id
_entity_poly.type
_entity_poly.pdbx_seq_one_letter_code
_entity_poly.pdbx_strand_id
1 'polypeptide(L)'
;FSFFFKKGLVYKKESYVNWDPIDQTVLANEQVIDGKGWRSGAIVEKKKLSQWFLNITKYSDELLESLENLKGWPEKVKLMQKNWIGKSVGCEIDFLTNNEKKIRIFTTRPDTIFGASFIAIAPDHPFTKFFENDENFLKFKNEALKNIAIESSLSKNEKLGFETPYFVHHPFIKDKKLPIYVSNFILMDYGTGAIYGCPAHDQRDLEFALKYKLEVLPVVTPVKSQSIKIKDEAYVEDGFIINSDFLNDLNVIEAKKKIIKIIKDKKLGNSKTIYRLKDWGISRQRYWGCPIPILYREDGKIIPVPEKDLPVTLPEDIDFGKPGNPLENHPTWKYTKCPETGMRAIRETDTLDTFVDSSWYFLRFCSPLEQRHPFNEEDVNYWMPVDQYIGGVEHAILHLLYSRFFTLALKDEFKFKFSEPFQNLFTQGMVC
;
A
#
# COMPACT_ATOMS: atom_id res chain seq x y z
N PHE A 1 5.33 -12.20 -17.51
CA PHE A 1 5.46 -10.72 -17.55
C PHE A 1 4.70 -10.08 -18.72
N SER A 2 5.01 -10.41 -19.97
CA SER A 2 4.39 -9.77 -21.16
C SER A 2 2.86 -9.85 -21.19
N PHE A 3 2.28 -10.95 -20.71
CA PHE A 3 0.83 -11.07 -20.45
C PHE A 3 0.31 -9.95 -19.53
N PHE A 4 0.90 -9.80 -18.34
CA PHE A 4 0.55 -8.76 -17.38
C PHE A 4 0.73 -7.36 -17.98
N PHE A 5 1.74 -7.14 -18.82
CA PHE A 5 1.97 -5.85 -19.49
C PHE A 5 0.84 -5.51 -20.44
N LYS A 6 0.45 -6.46 -21.30
CA LYS A 6 -0.67 -6.30 -22.25
C LYS A 6 -2.01 -6.08 -21.54
N LYS A 7 -2.23 -6.70 -20.37
CA LYS A 7 -3.45 -6.53 -19.56
C LYS A 7 -3.43 -5.28 -18.65
N GLY A 8 -2.35 -4.48 -18.68
CA GLY A 8 -2.20 -3.31 -17.81
C GLY A 8 -2.04 -3.65 -16.32
N LEU A 9 -1.60 -4.88 -16.02
CA LEU A 9 -1.36 -5.39 -14.66
C LEU A 9 0.09 -5.22 -14.21
N VAL A 10 1.01 -4.87 -15.12
CA VAL A 10 2.36 -4.42 -14.75
C VAL A 10 2.64 -3.07 -15.41
N TYR A 11 3.25 -2.16 -14.66
CA TYR A 11 3.55 -0.81 -15.13
C TYR A 11 4.80 -0.26 -14.45
N LYS A 12 5.40 0.80 -15.03
CA LYS A 12 6.56 1.50 -14.47
C LYS A 12 6.13 2.84 -13.89
N LYS A 13 6.60 3.19 -12.69
CA LYS A 13 6.43 4.53 -12.09
C LYS A 13 7.64 4.94 -11.28
N GLU A 14 7.84 6.25 -11.12
CA GLU A 14 8.70 6.77 -10.06
C GLU A 14 8.01 6.62 -8.70
N SER A 15 8.75 6.09 -7.72
CA SER A 15 8.24 5.95 -6.35
C SER A 15 9.38 6.05 -5.34
N TYR A 16 9.06 6.46 -4.13
CA TYR A 16 9.95 6.27 -2.99
C TYR A 16 9.89 4.80 -2.60
N VAL A 17 11.02 4.12 -2.76
CA VAL A 17 11.15 2.70 -2.51
C VAL A 17 12.03 2.43 -1.30
N ASN A 18 11.82 1.27 -0.69
CA ASN A 18 12.63 0.76 0.40
C ASN A 18 13.98 0.33 -0.20
N TRP A 19 15.07 0.98 0.18
CA TRP A 19 16.42 0.69 -0.28
C TRP A 19 17.22 0.05 0.84
N ASP A 20 17.78 -1.13 0.57
CA ASP A 20 18.72 -1.77 1.48
C ASP A 20 20.15 -1.34 1.11
N PRO A 21 20.87 -0.62 1.99
CA PRO A 21 22.20 -0.10 1.69
C PRO A 21 23.29 -1.19 1.69
N ILE A 22 23.09 -2.31 2.40
CA ILE A 22 24.03 -3.44 2.41
C ILE A 22 23.84 -4.28 1.15
N ASP A 23 22.59 -4.65 0.91
CA ASP A 23 22.19 -5.52 -0.19
C ASP A 23 22.10 -4.78 -1.54
N GLN A 24 22.30 -3.46 -1.53
CA GLN A 24 22.27 -2.49 -2.64
C GLN A 24 21.11 -2.73 -3.63
N THR A 25 19.91 -2.97 -3.10
CA THR A 25 18.72 -3.22 -3.90
C THR A 25 17.48 -2.60 -3.28
N VAL A 26 16.46 -2.43 -4.10
CA VAL A 26 15.10 -2.20 -3.64
C VAL A 26 14.51 -3.46 -2.99
N LEU A 27 13.73 -3.24 -1.93
CA LEU A 27 12.89 -4.23 -1.24
C LEU A 27 11.40 -3.88 -1.43
N ALA A 28 10.54 -4.90 -1.54
CA ALA A 28 9.09 -4.72 -1.39
C ALA A 28 8.71 -4.31 0.04
N ASN A 29 7.50 -3.79 0.27
CA ASN A 29 7.07 -3.41 1.64
C ASN A 29 7.06 -4.60 2.58
N GLU A 30 6.63 -5.74 2.06
CA GLU A 30 6.55 -7.02 2.74
C GLU A 30 7.94 -7.61 3.07
N GLN A 31 9.01 -7.11 2.42
CA GLN A 31 10.41 -7.51 2.67
C GLN A 31 11.11 -6.62 3.71
N VAL A 32 10.38 -5.67 4.31
CA VAL A 32 10.86 -4.81 5.41
C VAL A 32 10.20 -5.27 6.70
N ILE A 33 11.01 -5.74 7.64
CA ILE A 33 10.56 -6.24 8.94
C ILE A 33 11.11 -5.28 10.00
N ASP A 34 10.21 -4.60 10.74
CA ASP A 34 10.57 -3.59 11.75
C ASP A 34 11.55 -2.50 11.25
N GLY A 35 11.32 -2.03 10.02
CA GLY A 35 12.16 -1.01 9.38
C GLY A 35 13.52 -1.52 8.89
N LYS A 36 13.76 -2.83 8.94
CA LYS A 36 15.01 -3.47 8.51
C LYS A 36 14.80 -4.41 7.34
N GLY A 37 15.85 -4.59 6.53
CA GLY A 37 15.85 -5.57 5.45
C GLY A 37 15.73 -6.99 6.01
N TRP A 38 14.83 -7.80 5.47
CA TRP A 38 14.54 -9.16 5.99
C TRP A 38 15.74 -10.12 5.96
N ARG A 39 16.76 -9.86 5.12
CA ARG A 39 17.99 -10.66 5.05
C ARG A 39 19.17 -9.97 5.73
N SER A 40 19.47 -8.75 5.30
CA SER A 40 20.65 -8.01 5.77
C SER A 40 20.54 -7.54 7.23
N GLY A 41 19.31 -7.34 7.72
CA GLY A 41 19.05 -6.66 9.00
C GLY A 41 19.42 -5.17 8.98
N ALA A 42 19.80 -4.60 7.84
CA ALA A 42 20.16 -3.19 7.68
C ALA A 42 18.95 -2.28 7.85
N ILE A 43 19.16 -1.07 8.37
CA ILE A 43 18.12 -0.04 8.39
C ILE A 43 17.82 0.35 6.94
N VAL A 44 16.55 0.26 6.55
CA VAL A 44 16.09 0.58 5.20
C VAL A 44 16.02 2.09 5.01
N GLU A 45 16.51 2.56 3.87
CA GLU A 45 16.44 3.96 3.45
C GLU A 45 15.30 4.19 2.45
N LYS A 46 14.79 5.42 2.33
CA LYS A 46 13.85 5.79 1.28
C LYS A 46 14.60 6.43 0.12
N LYS A 47 14.57 5.79 -1.06
CA LYS A 47 15.21 6.31 -2.28
C LYS A 47 14.16 6.50 -3.37
N LYS A 48 14.24 7.59 -4.13
CA LYS A 48 13.34 7.82 -5.27
C LYS A 48 13.91 7.11 -6.50
N LEU A 49 13.21 6.10 -7.02
CA LEU A 49 13.63 5.30 -8.18
C LEU A 49 12.45 5.01 -9.12
N SER A 50 12.74 4.80 -10.40
CA SER A 50 11.77 4.34 -11.39
C SER A 50 11.78 2.81 -11.43
N GLN A 51 10.67 2.16 -11.07
CA GLN A 51 10.60 0.71 -10.83
C GLN A 51 9.35 0.10 -11.48
N TRP A 52 9.40 -1.20 -11.74
CA TRP A 52 8.25 -1.98 -12.21
C TRP A 52 7.40 -2.48 -11.03
N PHE A 53 6.09 -2.37 -11.19
CA PHE A 53 5.10 -2.79 -10.21
C PHE A 53 4.05 -3.70 -10.83
N LEU A 54 3.66 -4.75 -10.10
CA LEU A 54 2.44 -5.51 -10.35
C LEU A 54 1.26 -4.86 -9.63
N ASN A 55 0.19 -4.60 -10.38
CA ASN A 55 -1.06 -4.01 -9.90
C ASN A 55 -1.91 -5.04 -9.15
N ILE A 56 -1.39 -5.53 -8.03
CA ILE A 56 -2.10 -6.44 -7.14
C ILE A 56 -3.31 -5.75 -6.49
N THR A 57 -3.26 -4.43 -6.32
CA THR A 57 -4.36 -3.69 -5.68
C THR A 57 -5.67 -3.74 -6.47
N LYS A 58 -5.60 -3.97 -7.79
CA LYS A 58 -6.78 -4.25 -8.63
C LYS A 58 -7.57 -5.49 -8.17
N TYR A 59 -6.92 -6.42 -7.48
CA TYR A 59 -7.53 -7.65 -6.94
C TYR A 59 -7.81 -7.56 -5.43
N SER A 60 -7.73 -6.38 -4.80
CA SER A 60 -7.84 -6.26 -3.34
C SER A 60 -9.16 -6.79 -2.78
N ASP A 61 -10.29 -6.55 -3.46
CA ASP A 61 -11.59 -7.06 -3.04
C ASP A 61 -11.67 -8.57 -3.18
N GLU A 62 -11.31 -9.12 -4.33
CA GLU A 62 -11.36 -10.57 -4.57
C GLU A 62 -10.43 -11.32 -3.62
N LEU A 63 -9.20 -10.84 -3.40
CA LEU A 63 -8.25 -11.38 -2.43
C LEU A 63 -8.76 -11.33 -1.00
N LEU A 64 -9.57 -10.34 -0.64
CA LEU A 64 -10.12 -10.19 0.70
C LEU A 64 -11.34 -11.09 0.90
N GLU A 65 -12.28 -11.07 -0.06
CA GLU A 65 -13.54 -11.79 0.01
C GLU A 65 -13.31 -13.31 -0.05
N SER A 66 -12.38 -13.78 -0.88
CA SER A 66 -12.12 -15.21 -1.00
C SER A 66 -11.47 -15.84 0.24
N LEU A 67 -10.91 -15.05 1.16
CA LEU A 67 -10.42 -15.55 2.46
C LEU A 67 -11.53 -16.24 3.27
N GLU A 68 -12.79 -15.83 3.12
CA GLU A 68 -13.93 -16.43 3.83
C GLU A 68 -14.18 -17.88 3.38
N ASN A 69 -13.80 -18.20 2.14
CA ASN A 69 -13.98 -19.54 1.56
C ASN A 69 -12.81 -20.49 1.86
N LEU A 70 -11.69 -19.97 2.38
CA LEU A 70 -10.50 -20.76 2.75
C LEU A 70 -10.67 -21.44 4.11
N LYS A 71 -11.58 -22.43 4.17
CA LYS A 71 -11.88 -23.20 5.39
C LYS A 71 -10.72 -24.05 5.88
N GLY A 72 -9.84 -24.49 4.98
CA GLY A 72 -8.64 -25.28 5.29
C GLY A 72 -7.44 -24.48 5.76
N TRP A 73 -7.58 -23.16 5.95
CA TRP A 73 -6.49 -22.26 6.34
C TRP A 73 -6.55 -21.87 7.82
N PRO A 74 -5.40 -21.75 8.51
CA PRO A 74 -5.37 -21.27 9.89
C PRO A 74 -5.94 -19.85 10.01
N GLU A 75 -6.81 -19.61 10.99
CA GLU A 75 -7.42 -18.29 11.24
C GLU A 75 -6.38 -17.18 11.41
N LYS A 76 -5.24 -17.51 12.04
CA LYS A 76 -4.12 -16.57 12.20
C LYS A 76 -3.61 -16.05 10.85
N VAL A 77 -3.43 -16.92 9.85
CA VAL A 77 -2.94 -16.54 8.51
C VAL A 77 -3.98 -15.68 7.80
N LYS A 78 -5.26 -16.06 7.86
CA LYS A 78 -6.37 -15.29 7.28
C LYS A 78 -6.47 -13.89 7.90
N LEU A 79 -6.36 -13.78 9.22
CA LEU A 79 -6.36 -12.52 9.93
C LEU A 79 -5.16 -11.65 9.55
N MET A 80 -3.97 -12.24 9.43
CA MET A 80 -2.78 -11.53 8.96
C MET A 80 -3.01 -10.93 7.56
N GLN A 81 -3.50 -11.72 6.59
CA GLN A 81 -3.78 -11.22 5.24
C GLN A 81 -4.91 -10.17 5.23
N LYS A 82 -5.99 -10.38 5.98
CA LYS A 82 -7.08 -9.40 6.12
C LYS A 82 -6.57 -8.04 6.61
N ASN A 83 -5.71 -8.05 7.63
CA ASN A 83 -5.09 -6.84 8.19
C ASN A 83 -4.06 -6.21 7.25
N TRP A 84 -3.36 -7.02 6.45
CA TRP A 84 -2.42 -6.53 5.45
C TRP A 84 -3.13 -5.86 4.27
N ILE A 85 -4.19 -6.50 3.75
CA ILE A 85 -5.03 -5.93 2.68
C ILE A 85 -5.69 -4.65 3.17
N GLY A 86 -6.25 -4.67 4.38
CA GLY A 86 -6.69 -3.50 5.11
C GLY A 86 -7.70 -2.64 4.36
N LYS A 87 -8.87 -3.20 4.02
CA LYS A 87 -9.97 -2.49 3.37
C LYS A 87 -10.62 -1.50 4.34
N SER A 88 -10.62 -0.23 3.96
CA SER A 88 -11.22 0.86 4.71
C SER A 88 -12.28 1.55 3.84
N VAL A 89 -13.54 1.45 4.24
CA VAL A 89 -14.66 2.16 3.60
C VAL A 89 -14.92 3.45 4.37
N GLY A 90 -14.93 4.57 3.65
CA GLY A 90 -14.98 5.88 4.26
C GLY A 90 -15.47 6.97 3.32
N CYS A 91 -15.02 8.19 3.60
CA CYS A 91 -15.36 9.38 2.85
C CYS A 91 -14.11 10.23 2.62
N GLU A 92 -13.95 10.73 1.40
CA GLU A 92 -13.08 11.86 1.12
C GLU A 92 -13.85 13.16 1.34
N ILE A 93 -13.22 14.17 1.95
CA ILE A 93 -13.82 15.47 2.22
C ILE A 93 -12.83 16.58 1.85
N ASP A 94 -13.28 17.55 1.06
CA ASP A 94 -12.52 18.73 0.67
C ASP A 94 -12.76 19.84 1.71
N PHE A 95 -11.68 20.26 2.35
CA PHE A 95 -11.65 21.45 3.20
C PHE A 95 -10.98 22.61 2.47
N LEU A 96 -11.62 23.78 2.50
CA LEU A 96 -11.05 25.01 1.95
C LEU A 96 -10.27 25.73 3.05
N THR A 97 -9.00 26.00 2.77
CA THR A 97 -8.11 26.75 3.65
C THR A 97 -8.37 28.25 3.55
N ASN A 98 -7.88 29.00 4.53
CA ASN A 98 -7.88 30.47 4.51
C ASN A 98 -7.03 31.10 3.38
N ASN A 99 -6.25 30.33 2.63
CA ASN A 99 -5.54 30.77 1.42
C ASN A 99 -6.14 30.19 0.12
N GLU A 100 -7.42 29.80 0.15
CA GLU A 100 -8.20 29.29 -0.99
C GLU A 100 -7.65 28.02 -1.65
N LYS A 101 -6.78 27.29 -0.95
CA LYS A 101 -6.32 25.97 -1.36
C LYS A 101 -7.21 24.90 -0.74
N LYS A 102 -7.32 23.77 -1.44
CA LYS A 102 -8.07 22.62 -0.95
C LYS A 102 -7.13 21.63 -0.29
N ILE A 103 -7.49 21.18 0.91
CA ILE A 103 -6.92 19.99 1.54
C ILE A 103 -8.01 18.92 1.50
N ARG A 104 -7.74 17.83 0.77
CA ARG A 104 -8.61 16.67 0.75
C ARG A 104 -8.19 15.72 1.85
N ILE A 105 -9.10 15.35 2.73
CA ILE A 105 -8.87 14.34 3.76
C ILE A 105 -9.57 13.04 3.41
N PHE A 106 -9.17 11.95 4.06
CA PHE A 106 -9.92 10.69 4.09
C PHE A 106 -10.25 10.30 5.54
N THR A 107 -11.46 9.79 5.78
CA THR A 107 -11.89 9.27 7.08
C THR A 107 -12.76 8.02 6.94
N THR A 108 -12.62 7.05 7.84
CA THR A 108 -13.54 5.91 8.01
C THR A 108 -14.65 6.18 9.02
N ARG A 109 -14.58 7.33 9.70
CA ARG A 109 -15.52 7.80 10.72
C ARG A 109 -16.18 9.14 10.35
N PRO A 110 -16.73 9.32 9.13
CA PRO A 110 -17.33 10.60 8.76
C PRO A 110 -18.52 11.00 9.66
N ASP A 111 -19.08 10.05 10.41
CA ASP A 111 -20.06 10.27 11.47
C ASP A 111 -19.56 11.22 12.57
N THR A 112 -18.25 11.27 12.82
CA THR A 112 -17.67 12.06 13.91
C THR A 112 -17.24 13.47 13.50
N ILE A 113 -17.56 13.92 12.28
CA ILE A 113 -17.02 15.17 11.73
C ILE A 113 -17.29 16.39 12.62
N PHE A 114 -18.43 16.48 13.31
CA PHE A 114 -18.73 17.59 14.22
C PHE A 114 -17.77 17.69 15.42
N GLY A 115 -17.17 16.57 15.80
CA GLY A 115 -16.13 16.47 16.82
C GLY A 115 -14.73 16.76 16.29
N ALA A 116 -14.59 17.17 15.02
CA ALA A 116 -13.31 17.56 14.47
C ALA A 116 -12.77 18.80 15.18
N SER A 117 -11.49 18.74 15.60
CA SER A 117 -10.83 19.85 16.29
C SER A 117 -9.57 20.37 15.59
N PHE A 118 -8.97 19.60 14.68
CA PHE A 118 -7.84 20.02 13.84
C PHE A 118 -7.80 19.24 12.52
N ILE A 119 -6.98 19.72 11.58
CA ILE A 119 -6.54 18.96 10.40
C ILE A 119 -5.09 18.56 10.63
N ALA A 120 -4.75 17.31 10.36
CA ALA A 120 -3.36 16.83 10.37
C ALA A 120 -2.96 16.35 8.97
N ILE A 121 -1.80 16.82 8.50
CA ILE A 121 -1.22 16.44 7.21
C ILE A 121 0.14 15.78 7.38
N ALA A 122 0.52 14.94 6.41
CA ALA A 122 1.82 14.27 6.37
C ALA A 122 2.98 15.28 6.18
N PRO A 123 4.20 14.99 6.67
CA PRO A 123 5.36 15.89 6.53
C PRO A 123 5.76 16.20 5.08
N ASP A 124 5.49 15.27 4.18
CA ASP A 124 5.74 15.33 2.75
C ASP A 124 4.47 15.63 1.92
N HIS A 125 3.35 15.99 2.57
CA HIS A 125 2.13 16.40 1.88
C HIS A 125 2.37 17.61 0.97
N PRO A 126 1.80 17.69 -0.25
CA PRO A 126 2.06 18.80 -1.18
C PRO A 126 1.80 20.21 -0.62
N PHE A 127 0.89 20.33 0.36
CA PHE A 127 0.61 21.58 1.07
C PHE A 127 1.81 22.08 1.90
N THR A 128 2.76 21.22 2.27
CA THR A 128 3.93 21.64 3.04
C THR A 128 4.97 22.42 2.24
N LYS A 129 4.80 22.52 0.90
CA LYS A 129 5.64 23.37 0.04
C LYS A 129 5.64 24.84 0.45
N PHE A 130 4.58 25.33 1.10
CA PHE A 130 4.55 26.70 1.63
C PHE A 130 5.60 26.96 2.72
N PHE A 131 6.19 25.91 3.29
CA PHE A 131 7.19 25.98 4.37
C PHE A 131 8.57 25.51 3.92
N GLU A 132 8.80 25.30 2.61
CA GLU A 132 10.04 24.69 2.12
C GLU A 132 11.31 25.48 2.46
N ASN A 133 11.16 26.79 2.74
CA ASN A 133 12.25 27.69 3.13
C ASN A 133 12.31 27.96 4.65
N ASP A 134 11.41 27.37 5.46
CA ASP A 134 11.42 27.53 6.91
C ASP A 134 12.35 26.48 7.55
N GLU A 135 13.46 26.94 8.15
CA GLU A 135 14.44 26.06 8.78
C GLU A 135 13.86 25.21 9.92
N ASN A 136 12.91 25.74 10.70
CA ASN A 136 12.28 25.01 11.80
C ASN A 136 11.38 23.91 11.24
N PHE A 137 10.63 24.22 10.18
CA PHE A 137 9.84 23.22 9.47
C PHE A 137 10.73 22.13 8.87
N LEU A 138 11.84 22.48 8.21
CA LEU A 138 12.74 21.48 7.63
C LEU A 138 13.34 20.55 8.68
N LYS A 139 13.73 21.08 9.85
CA LYS A 139 14.17 20.27 11.00
C LYS A 139 13.08 19.31 11.45
N PHE A 140 11.87 19.81 11.68
CA PHE A 140 10.72 18.99 12.06
C PHE A 140 10.41 17.92 11.01
N LYS A 141 10.36 18.29 9.72
CA LYS A 141 10.06 17.38 8.61
C LYS A 141 11.04 16.21 8.57
N ASN A 142 12.34 16.49 8.71
CA ASN A 142 13.37 15.46 8.71
C ASN A 142 13.23 14.51 9.91
N GLU A 143 12.91 15.03 11.09
CA GLU A 143 12.65 14.20 12.28
C GLU A 143 11.37 13.38 12.15
N ALA A 144 10.28 13.99 11.70
CA ALA A 144 9.00 13.33 11.48
C ALA A 144 9.11 12.20 10.44
N LEU A 145 9.82 12.41 9.34
CA LEU A 145 10.04 11.36 8.33
C LEU A 145 10.88 10.19 8.85
N LYS A 146 11.86 10.46 9.74
CA LYS A 146 12.61 9.39 10.43
C LYS A 146 11.72 8.57 11.36
N ASN A 147 10.83 9.24 12.11
CA ASN A 147 9.86 8.58 12.99
C ASN A 147 8.86 7.72 12.19
N ILE A 148 8.44 8.20 11.02
CA ILE A 148 7.50 7.48 10.13
C ILE A 148 8.13 6.25 9.48
N ALA A 149 9.42 6.30 9.14
CA ALA A 149 10.10 5.21 8.43
C ALA A 149 10.05 3.86 9.17
N ILE A 150 9.87 3.88 10.49
CA ILE A 150 9.71 2.68 11.31
C ILE A 150 8.22 2.51 11.62
N GLU A 151 7.47 1.88 10.69
CA GLU A 151 6.01 1.76 10.77
C GLU A 151 5.53 1.09 12.07
N SER A 152 6.29 0.10 12.59
CA SER A 152 5.98 -0.57 13.86
C SER A 152 6.15 0.31 15.11
N SER A 153 6.75 1.50 14.97
CA SER A 153 6.93 2.47 16.06
C SER A 153 5.87 3.59 16.09
N LEU A 154 5.07 3.77 15.02
CA LEU A 154 4.09 4.86 14.91
C LEU A 154 3.07 4.89 16.06
N SER A 155 2.66 3.74 16.56
CA SER A 155 1.75 3.64 17.71
C SER A 155 2.42 4.05 19.02
N LYS A 156 3.71 3.72 19.20
CA LYS A 156 4.47 3.94 20.45
C LYS A 156 5.12 5.31 20.54
N ASN A 157 5.43 5.93 19.41
CA ASN A 157 6.11 7.22 19.39
C ASN A 157 5.19 8.33 19.90
N GLU A 158 5.80 9.33 20.53
CA GLU A 158 5.11 10.56 20.90
C GLU A 158 4.53 11.24 19.65
N LYS A 159 3.28 11.71 19.74
CA LYS A 159 2.61 12.40 18.64
C LYS A 159 3.11 13.85 18.60
N LEU A 160 3.86 14.18 17.55
CA LEU A 160 4.46 15.48 17.33
C LEU A 160 3.77 16.20 16.17
N GLY A 161 3.62 17.51 16.33
CA GLY A 161 2.99 18.40 15.39
C GLY A 161 3.72 19.72 15.25
N PHE A 162 3.84 20.19 14.01
CA PHE A 162 4.25 21.54 13.64
C PHE A 162 2.99 22.34 13.30
N GLU A 163 2.72 23.38 14.07
CA GLU A 163 1.59 24.28 13.85
C GLU A 163 1.82 25.12 12.59
N THR A 164 0.82 25.19 11.72
CA THR A 164 0.87 26.03 10.53
C THR A 164 0.05 27.31 10.75
N PRO A 165 0.34 28.42 10.05
CA PRO A 165 -0.50 29.62 10.08
C PRO A 165 -1.84 29.46 9.34
N TYR A 166 -2.14 28.26 8.83
CA TYR A 166 -3.34 28.00 8.05
C TYR A 166 -4.40 27.29 8.89
N PHE A 167 -5.66 27.54 8.53
CA PHE A 167 -6.82 26.86 9.10
C PHE A 167 -7.83 26.59 7.99
N VAL A 168 -8.75 25.67 8.27
CA VAL A 168 -9.93 25.42 7.43
C VAL A 168 -11.20 25.76 8.17
N HIS A 169 -12.28 26.04 7.45
CA HIS A 169 -13.60 26.19 8.04
C HIS A 169 -14.29 24.83 8.18
N HIS A 170 -14.93 24.61 9.33
CA HIS A 170 -15.75 23.42 9.52
C HIS A 170 -16.96 23.45 8.57
N PRO A 171 -17.22 22.40 7.77
CA PRO A 171 -18.23 22.43 6.71
C PRO A 171 -19.67 22.52 7.21
N PHE A 172 -19.91 22.20 8.49
CA PHE A 172 -21.25 22.15 9.09
C PHE A 172 -21.44 23.05 10.32
N ILE A 173 -20.36 23.60 10.89
CA ILE A 173 -20.43 24.41 12.11
C ILE A 173 -20.01 25.82 11.72
N LYS A 174 -20.96 26.75 11.81
CA LYS A 174 -20.73 28.13 11.44
C LYS A 174 -19.58 28.73 12.26
N ASP A 175 -18.69 29.46 11.61
CA ASP A 175 -17.56 30.19 12.21
C ASP A 175 -16.52 29.32 12.96
N LYS A 176 -16.67 28.00 13.01
CA LYS A 176 -15.67 27.09 13.59
C LYS A 176 -14.49 26.94 12.63
N LYS A 177 -13.29 27.26 13.14
CA LYS A 177 -12.01 27.09 12.45
C LYS A 177 -11.29 25.87 13.00
N LEU A 178 -10.69 25.08 12.11
CA LEU A 178 -9.84 23.96 12.48
C LEU A 178 -8.39 24.31 12.10
N PRO A 179 -7.46 24.43 13.05
CA PRO A 179 -6.05 24.64 12.76
C PRO A 179 -5.48 23.47 11.96
N ILE A 180 -4.51 23.75 11.08
CA ILE A 180 -3.78 22.73 10.33
C ILE A 180 -2.42 22.49 10.99
N TYR A 181 -2.13 21.22 11.27
CA TYR A 181 -0.83 20.75 11.77
C TYR A 181 -0.16 19.84 10.74
N VAL A 182 1.16 19.94 10.62
CA VAL A 182 1.97 18.89 10.01
C VAL A 182 2.37 17.92 11.12
N SER A 183 2.21 16.61 10.93
CA SER A 183 2.34 15.65 12.03
C SER A 183 3.20 14.42 11.68
N ASN A 184 3.80 13.79 12.70
CA ASN A 184 4.67 12.61 12.55
C ASN A 184 3.93 11.26 12.53
N PHE A 185 2.59 11.25 12.58
CA PHE A 185 1.79 10.03 12.62
C PHE A 185 0.83 9.89 11.43
N ILE A 186 0.93 10.79 10.45
CA ILE A 186 0.17 10.74 9.19
C ILE A 186 1.09 10.35 8.04
N LEU A 187 0.66 9.34 7.28
CA LEU A 187 1.40 8.79 6.15
C LEU A 187 0.85 9.33 4.84
N MET A 188 1.71 9.89 3.98
CA MET A 188 1.29 10.38 2.66
C MET A 188 0.73 9.26 1.78
N ASP A 189 1.29 8.06 1.91
CA ASP A 189 0.86 6.88 1.15
C ASP A 189 -0.45 6.24 1.65
N TYR A 190 -1.08 6.76 2.70
CA TYR A 190 -2.35 6.25 3.22
C TYR A 190 -3.47 7.29 3.07
N GLY A 191 -4.54 6.90 2.36
CA GLY A 191 -5.64 7.80 2.04
C GLY A 191 -5.15 8.96 1.17
N THR A 192 -5.27 10.18 1.68
CA THR A 192 -4.88 11.43 0.97
C THR A 192 -3.66 12.09 1.60
N GLY A 193 -3.01 11.45 2.58
CA GLY A 193 -1.97 12.08 3.39
C GLY A 193 -2.47 13.18 4.33
N ALA A 194 -3.78 13.22 4.59
CA ALA A 194 -4.42 14.19 5.47
C ALA A 194 -5.68 13.60 6.14
N ILE A 195 -5.92 14.01 7.39
CA ILE A 195 -7.11 13.66 8.18
C ILE A 195 -7.70 14.91 8.84
N TYR A 196 -8.94 14.84 9.31
CA TYR A 196 -9.34 15.65 10.46
C TYR A 196 -9.16 14.81 11.72
N GLY A 197 -8.69 15.44 12.80
CA GLY A 197 -8.59 14.80 14.10
C GLY A 197 -9.89 14.91 14.87
N CYS A 198 -10.36 13.80 15.45
CA CYS A 198 -11.53 13.75 16.33
C CYS A 198 -11.15 13.16 17.70
N PRO A 199 -10.61 14.00 18.62
CA PRO A 199 -9.98 13.53 19.85
C PRO A 199 -10.86 12.66 20.74
N ALA A 200 -12.17 12.92 20.78
CA ALA A 200 -13.06 12.14 21.62
C ALA A 200 -13.21 10.67 21.17
N HIS A 201 -12.83 10.35 19.92
CA HIS A 201 -13.14 9.07 19.25
C HIS A 201 -11.96 8.44 18.49
N ASP A 202 -10.75 8.98 18.61
CA ASP A 202 -9.49 8.33 18.18
C ASP A 202 -8.41 8.64 19.24
N GLN A 203 -7.77 7.59 19.76
CA GLN A 203 -6.80 7.73 20.84
C GLN A 203 -5.56 8.53 20.44
N ARG A 204 -5.10 8.43 19.19
CA ARG A 204 -3.94 9.19 18.70
C ARG A 204 -4.29 10.67 18.60
N ASP A 205 -5.51 10.96 18.16
CA ASP A 205 -6.02 12.32 18.11
C ASP A 205 -6.22 12.91 19.51
N LEU A 206 -6.62 12.08 20.49
CA LEU A 206 -6.74 12.48 21.90
C LEU A 206 -5.40 12.86 22.49
N GLU A 207 -4.40 11.99 22.37
CA GLU A 207 -3.03 12.24 22.84
C GLU A 207 -2.47 13.54 22.23
N PHE A 208 -2.68 13.72 20.93
CA PHE A 208 -2.28 14.94 20.23
C PHE A 208 -3.03 16.17 20.75
N ALA A 209 -4.35 16.10 20.86
CA ALA A 209 -5.17 17.22 21.31
C ALA A 209 -4.87 17.63 22.75
N LEU A 210 -4.64 16.68 23.66
CA LEU A 210 -4.26 16.97 25.04
C LEU A 210 -2.91 17.70 25.09
N LYS A 211 -1.92 17.26 24.29
CA LYS A 211 -0.60 17.88 24.21
C LYS A 211 -0.65 19.31 23.65
N TYR A 212 -1.42 19.52 22.58
CA TYR A 212 -1.54 20.81 21.89
C TYR A 212 -2.71 21.67 22.40
N LYS A 213 -3.38 21.24 23.48
CA LYS A 213 -4.53 21.94 24.11
C LYS A 213 -5.67 22.24 23.12
N LEU A 214 -5.95 21.29 22.24
CA LEU A 214 -7.03 21.36 21.26
C LEU A 214 -8.36 20.90 21.87
N GLU A 215 -9.46 21.29 21.23
CA GLU A 215 -10.81 20.94 21.68
C GLU A 215 -11.03 19.43 21.65
N VAL A 216 -11.63 18.90 22.72
CA VAL A 216 -12.11 17.51 22.81
C VAL A 216 -13.64 17.55 22.96
N LEU A 217 -14.35 17.36 21.85
CA LEU A 217 -15.82 17.36 21.81
C LEU A 217 -16.34 15.94 21.56
N PRO A 218 -16.97 15.29 22.55
CA PRO A 218 -17.62 14.00 22.35
C PRO A 218 -18.85 14.14 21.46
N VAL A 219 -18.91 13.33 20.41
CA VAL A 219 -19.99 13.27 19.42
C VAL A 219 -20.61 11.88 19.28
N VAL A 220 -20.08 10.88 19.98
CA VAL A 220 -20.65 9.52 20.07
C VAL A 220 -20.74 9.11 21.53
N THR A 221 -21.82 8.41 21.89
CA THR A 221 -22.09 7.92 23.24
C THR A 221 -22.64 6.49 23.19
N PRO A 222 -22.33 5.62 24.17
CA PRO A 222 -22.88 4.27 24.22
C PRO A 222 -24.40 4.25 24.43
N VAL A 223 -24.94 5.28 25.08
CA VAL A 223 -26.37 5.35 25.45
C VAL A 223 -27.01 6.54 24.74
N LYS A 224 -28.11 6.28 24.04
CA LYS A 224 -28.84 7.28 23.26
C LYS A 224 -29.18 8.52 24.10
N SER A 225 -28.93 9.69 23.54
CA SER A 225 -29.19 11.00 24.15
C SER A 225 -28.48 11.27 25.49
N GLN A 226 -27.46 10.48 25.86
CA GLN A 226 -26.67 10.69 27.08
C GLN A 226 -25.32 11.34 26.77
N SER A 227 -24.97 12.41 27.47
CA SER A 227 -23.64 13.02 27.36
C SER A 227 -22.57 12.13 27.98
N ILE A 228 -21.40 12.05 27.34
CA ILE A 228 -20.19 11.42 27.86
C ILE A 228 -19.09 12.46 28.06
N LYS A 229 -18.18 12.23 29.01
CA LYS A 229 -16.95 13.02 29.17
C LYS A 229 -15.76 12.14 28.83
N ILE A 230 -14.88 12.66 27.97
CA ILE A 230 -13.61 12.03 27.62
C ILE A 230 -12.50 12.72 28.38
N LYS A 231 -11.61 11.94 28.98
CA LYS A 231 -10.41 12.42 29.67
C LYS A 231 -9.17 11.91 28.95
N ASP A 232 -8.70 10.73 29.33
CA ASP A 232 -7.44 10.16 28.86
C ASP A 232 -7.65 9.00 27.87
N GLU A 233 -8.87 8.47 27.78
CA GLU A 233 -9.25 7.36 26.92
C GLU A 233 -10.38 7.77 25.96
N ALA A 234 -10.10 7.67 24.66
CA ALA A 234 -11.06 7.98 23.61
C ALA A 234 -12.13 6.90 23.51
N TYR A 235 -13.39 7.30 23.27
CA TYR A 235 -14.48 6.36 23.04
C TYR A 235 -14.51 5.94 21.57
N VAL A 236 -13.96 4.76 21.25
CA VAL A 236 -13.79 4.28 19.87
C VAL A 236 -14.93 3.39 19.37
N GLU A 237 -15.75 2.88 20.28
CA GLU A 237 -16.84 1.94 19.99
C GLU A 237 -18.01 2.56 19.22
N ASP A 238 -18.89 1.69 18.71
CA ASP A 238 -20.15 2.10 18.12
C ASP A 238 -21.15 2.55 19.19
N GLY A 239 -22.05 3.47 18.80
CA GLY A 239 -23.06 4.01 19.69
C GLY A 239 -24.05 4.92 18.97
N PHE A 240 -24.50 5.96 19.66
CA PHE A 240 -25.42 6.97 19.16
C PHE A 240 -24.73 8.32 19.05
N ILE A 241 -25.10 9.11 18.03
CA ILE A 241 -24.52 10.42 17.79
C ILE A 241 -25.14 11.47 18.73
N ILE A 242 -24.29 12.34 19.27
CA ILE A 242 -24.63 13.53 20.06
C ILE A 242 -23.84 14.74 19.55
N ASN A 243 -24.22 15.95 19.98
CA ASN A 243 -23.51 17.20 19.67
C ASN A 243 -23.25 17.44 18.16
N SER A 244 -24.09 16.88 17.28
CA SER A 244 -23.84 16.82 15.83
C SER A 244 -25.06 17.25 14.99
N ASP A 245 -25.85 18.19 15.50
CA ASP A 245 -26.99 18.80 14.80
C ASP A 245 -27.92 17.76 14.16
N PHE A 246 -28.00 17.72 12.82
CA PHE A 246 -28.87 16.83 12.06
C PHE A 246 -28.50 15.34 12.15
N LEU A 247 -27.37 14.98 12.78
CA LEU A 247 -26.99 13.59 13.02
C LEU A 247 -27.40 13.07 14.40
N ASN A 248 -27.80 13.94 15.33
CA ASN A 248 -28.15 13.54 16.69
C ASN A 248 -29.14 12.36 16.72
N ASP A 249 -28.96 11.48 17.70
CA ASP A 249 -29.79 10.30 17.99
C ASP A 249 -29.77 9.17 16.96
N LEU A 250 -29.08 9.34 15.84
CA LEU A 250 -28.79 8.24 14.90
C LEU A 250 -27.74 7.30 15.49
N ASN A 251 -27.83 6.02 15.15
CA ASN A 251 -26.69 5.12 15.39
C ASN A 251 -25.56 5.40 14.39
N VAL A 252 -24.34 4.96 14.69
CA VAL A 252 -23.15 5.20 13.84
C VAL A 252 -23.35 4.77 12.38
N ILE A 253 -24.00 3.63 12.12
CA ILE A 253 -24.22 3.12 10.76
C ILE A 253 -25.14 4.06 9.96
N GLU A 254 -26.25 4.47 10.56
CA GLU A 254 -27.20 5.43 9.97
C GLU A 254 -26.55 6.79 9.78
N ALA A 255 -25.79 7.25 10.75
CA ALA A 255 -25.08 8.52 10.72
C ALA A 255 -24.05 8.56 9.58
N LYS A 256 -23.21 7.52 9.43
CA LYS A 256 -22.26 7.40 8.30
C LYS A 256 -22.97 7.48 6.95
N LYS A 257 -24.09 6.77 6.77
CA LYS A 257 -24.88 6.84 5.53
C LYS A 257 -25.42 8.24 5.27
N LYS A 258 -25.99 8.88 6.30
CA LYS A 258 -26.60 10.22 6.20
C LYS A 258 -25.56 11.30 5.91
N ILE A 259 -24.45 11.32 6.62
CA ILE A 259 -23.41 12.34 6.45
C ILE A 259 -22.70 12.22 5.10
N ILE A 260 -22.40 10.99 4.63
CA ILE A 260 -21.80 10.78 3.31
C ILE A 260 -22.74 11.30 2.21
N LYS A 261 -24.05 11.05 2.33
CA LYS A 261 -25.04 11.59 1.39
C LYS A 261 -25.02 13.12 1.37
N ILE A 262 -25.02 13.77 2.54
CA ILE A 262 -24.99 15.23 2.65
C ILE A 262 -23.69 15.82 2.10
N ILE A 263 -22.54 15.21 2.39
CA ILE A 263 -21.24 15.61 1.86
C ILE A 263 -21.25 15.57 0.32
N LYS A 264 -21.82 14.50 -0.26
CA LYS A 264 -21.97 14.34 -1.71
C LYS A 264 -22.92 15.39 -2.31
N ASP A 265 -24.09 15.58 -1.71
CA ASP A 265 -25.11 16.52 -2.19
C ASP A 265 -24.60 17.98 -2.13
N LYS A 266 -23.81 18.31 -1.11
CA LYS A 266 -23.13 19.61 -0.99
C LYS A 266 -21.85 19.74 -1.84
N LYS A 267 -21.46 18.71 -2.59
CA LYS A 267 -20.22 18.65 -3.39
C LYS A 267 -18.96 18.92 -2.55
N LEU A 268 -18.98 18.51 -1.29
CA LEU A 268 -17.87 18.62 -0.35
C LEU A 268 -16.94 17.40 -0.40
N GLY A 269 -17.32 16.34 -1.11
CA GLY A 269 -16.58 15.09 -1.10
C GLY A 269 -17.39 13.91 -1.63
N ASN A 270 -16.86 12.69 -1.49
CA ASN A 270 -17.49 11.46 -1.97
C ASN A 270 -17.14 10.26 -1.07
N SER A 271 -17.99 9.24 -1.07
CA SER A 271 -17.63 7.92 -0.51
C SER A 271 -16.40 7.37 -1.22
N LYS A 272 -15.48 6.76 -0.46
CA LYS A 272 -14.25 6.19 -0.98
C LYS A 272 -13.92 4.90 -0.24
N THR A 273 -13.50 3.89 -0.98
CA THR A 273 -12.85 2.71 -0.43
C THR A 273 -11.36 2.83 -0.70
N ILE A 274 -10.54 2.64 0.33
CA ILE A 274 -9.08 2.55 0.22
C ILE A 274 -8.61 1.21 0.80
N TYR A 275 -7.43 0.79 0.39
CA TYR A 275 -6.77 -0.41 0.89
C TYR A 275 -5.41 -0.02 1.46
N ARG A 276 -4.98 -0.70 2.51
CA ARG A 276 -3.60 -0.61 3.00
C ARG A 276 -2.62 -1.28 2.03
N LEU A 277 -3.07 -2.32 1.32
CA LEU A 277 -2.31 -2.99 0.28
C LEU A 277 -1.79 -1.98 -0.74
N LYS A 278 -0.50 -2.08 -1.06
CA LYS A 278 0.14 -1.32 -2.13
C LYS A 278 0.46 -2.23 -3.30
N ASP A 279 0.70 -1.64 -4.46
CA ASP A 279 1.17 -2.40 -5.62
C ASP A 279 2.57 -2.99 -5.35
N TRP A 280 2.79 -4.19 -5.87
CA TRP A 280 3.98 -4.97 -5.57
C TRP A 280 5.14 -4.55 -6.47
N GLY A 281 6.18 -3.94 -5.89
CA GLY A 281 7.42 -3.59 -6.59
C GLY A 281 8.27 -4.81 -6.89
N ILE A 282 8.43 -5.15 -8.17
CA ILE A 282 9.09 -6.38 -8.66
C ILE A 282 10.49 -6.16 -9.26
N SER A 283 10.92 -4.91 -9.44
CA SER A 283 12.28 -4.59 -9.92
C SER A 283 13.35 -4.82 -8.86
N ARG A 284 14.44 -5.53 -9.19
CA ARG A 284 15.61 -5.70 -8.33
C ARG A 284 16.89 -5.34 -9.09
N GLN A 285 17.77 -4.56 -8.45
CA GLN A 285 19.06 -4.14 -9.01
C GLN A 285 20.13 -5.20 -8.79
N ARG A 286 19.81 -6.45 -9.15
CA ARG A 286 20.65 -7.63 -8.90
C ARG A 286 20.83 -8.43 -10.18
N TYR A 287 21.99 -9.06 -10.31
CA TYR A 287 22.27 -9.97 -11.41
C TYR A 287 21.48 -11.27 -11.32
N TRP A 288 21.47 -11.93 -10.15
CA TRP A 288 20.87 -13.26 -9.99
C TRP A 288 19.35 -13.19 -9.82
N GLY A 289 18.65 -13.06 -10.94
CA GLY A 289 17.19 -13.07 -11.04
C GLY A 289 16.75 -13.14 -12.50
N CYS A 290 15.47 -13.41 -12.74
CA CYS A 290 14.91 -13.47 -14.09
C CYS A 290 14.93 -12.07 -14.74
N PRO A 291 15.58 -11.84 -15.89
CA PRO A 291 15.58 -10.54 -16.57
C PRO A 291 14.17 -10.07 -16.91
N ILE A 292 13.87 -8.79 -16.66
CA ILE A 292 12.59 -8.21 -17.05
C ILE A 292 12.56 -8.08 -18.59
N PRO A 293 11.59 -8.69 -19.31
CA PRO A 293 11.59 -8.75 -20.77
C PRO A 293 11.03 -7.45 -21.38
N ILE A 294 11.72 -6.33 -21.17
CA ILE A 294 11.38 -4.99 -21.69
C ILE A 294 12.54 -4.40 -22.48
N LEU A 295 12.20 -3.65 -23.53
CA LEU A 295 13.10 -2.85 -24.34
C LEU A 295 12.72 -1.36 -24.27
N TYR A 296 13.73 -0.51 -24.08
CA TYR A 296 13.68 0.93 -24.22
C TYR A 296 14.20 1.31 -25.60
N ARG A 297 13.30 1.64 -26.52
CA ARG A 297 13.68 1.98 -27.90
C ARG A 297 14.11 3.44 -28.01
N GLU A 298 14.99 3.74 -28.97
CA GLU A 298 15.55 5.09 -29.15
C GLU A 298 14.52 6.18 -29.49
N ASP A 299 13.33 5.81 -30.00
CA ASP A 299 12.20 6.72 -30.21
C ASP A 299 11.38 7.01 -28.94
N GLY A 300 11.84 6.52 -27.78
CA GLY A 300 11.23 6.74 -26.46
C GLY A 300 10.14 5.72 -26.10
N LYS A 301 9.82 4.74 -26.96
CA LYS A 301 8.81 3.72 -26.63
C LYS A 301 9.37 2.64 -25.69
N ILE A 302 8.55 2.25 -24.71
CA ILE A 302 8.78 1.11 -23.83
C ILE A 302 7.94 -0.06 -24.35
N ILE A 303 8.58 -1.14 -24.78
CA ILE A 303 7.91 -2.28 -25.40
C ILE A 303 8.34 -3.60 -24.74
N PRO A 304 7.47 -4.60 -24.64
CA PRO A 304 7.87 -5.94 -24.23
C PRO A 304 8.75 -6.58 -25.29
N VAL A 305 9.68 -7.44 -24.86
CA VAL A 305 10.41 -8.34 -25.78
C VAL A 305 9.39 -9.27 -26.44
N PRO A 306 9.42 -9.44 -27.78
CA PRO A 306 8.51 -10.36 -28.45
C PRO A 306 8.67 -11.80 -27.98
N GLU A 307 7.58 -12.55 -28.00
CA GLU A 307 7.53 -13.91 -27.46
C GLU A 307 8.53 -14.87 -28.12
N LYS A 308 8.73 -14.74 -29.44
CA LYS A 308 9.73 -15.50 -30.21
C LYS A 308 11.19 -15.25 -29.81
N ASP A 309 11.45 -14.11 -29.16
CA ASP A 309 12.79 -13.68 -28.74
C ASP A 309 13.02 -13.96 -27.25
N LEU A 310 12.09 -14.68 -26.60
CA LEU A 310 12.26 -15.19 -25.24
C LEU A 310 12.98 -16.55 -25.26
N PRO A 311 13.74 -16.90 -24.21
CA PRO A 311 14.00 -16.09 -23.01
C PRO A 311 15.07 -15.01 -23.23
N VAL A 312 14.98 -13.90 -22.49
CA VAL A 312 16.12 -13.01 -22.30
C VAL A 312 17.05 -13.67 -21.29
N THR A 313 18.18 -14.22 -21.75
CA THR A 313 19.13 -14.92 -20.89
C THR A 313 20.08 -13.95 -20.19
N LEU A 314 20.46 -14.27 -18.95
CA LEU A 314 21.53 -13.56 -18.25
C LEU A 314 22.87 -13.79 -18.98
N PRO A 315 23.75 -12.77 -19.03
CA PRO A 315 25.11 -12.94 -19.57
C PRO A 315 25.97 -13.74 -18.59
N GLU A 316 26.77 -14.69 -19.08
CA GLU A 316 27.70 -15.45 -18.24
C GLU A 316 28.94 -14.64 -17.86
N ASP A 317 29.31 -13.64 -18.67
CA ASP A 317 30.49 -12.78 -18.55
C ASP A 317 30.23 -11.52 -17.70
N ILE A 318 29.91 -11.70 -16.42
CA ILE A 318 29.55 -10.58 -15.53
C ILE A 318 30.70 -10.14 -14.60
N ASP A 319 30.88 -8.83 -14.44
CA ASP A 319 31.82 -8.21 -13.49
C ASP A 319 31.11 -7.80 -12.20
N PHE A 320 31.45 -8.45 -11.08
CA PHE A 320 30.94 -8.15 -9.74
C PHE A 320 31.84 -7.20 -8.94
N GLY A 321 32.96 -6.74 -9.49
CA GLY A 321 33.90 -5.85 -8.80
C GLY A 321 33.40 -4.42 -8.62
N LYS A 322 32.32 -4.03 -9.33
CA LYS A 322 31.70 -2.70 -9.23
C LYS A 322 30.42 -2.75 -8.38
N PRO A 323 30.23 -1.80 -7.45
CA PRO A 323 28.97 -1.68 -6.72
C PRO A 323 27.81 -1.29 -7.65
N GLY A 324 26.57 -1.58 -7.23
CA GLY A 324 25.35 -1.33 -8.00
C GLY A 324 24.88 -2.52 -8.85
N ASN A 325 24.02 -2.25 -9.85
CA ASN A 325 23.44 -3.28 -10.71
C ASN A 325 24.47 -3.80 -11.74
N PRO A 326 24.92 -5.08 -11.67
CA PRO A 326 25.92 -5.59 -12.60
C PRO A 326 25.47 -5.58 -14.07
N LEU A 327 24.17 -5.81 -14.33
CA LEU A 327 23.62 -5.81 -15.70
C LEU A 327 23.62 -4.41 -16.33
N GLU A 328 23.44 -3.37 -15.51
CA GLU A 328 23.52 -1.99 -15.95
C GLU A 328 24.95 -1.62 -16.38
N ASN A 329 25.94 -2.16 -15.67
CA ASN A 329 27.35 -1.92 -15.94
C ASN A 329 27.92 -2.80 -17.06
N HIS A 330 27.17 -3.79 -17.53
CA HIS A 330 27.62 -4.72 -18.56
C HIS A 330 27.83 -3.97 -19.90
N PRO A 331 29.01 -4.11 -20.55
CA PRO A 331 29.38 -3.26 -21.68
C PRO A 331 28.56 -3.51 -22.96
N THR A 332 28.04 -4.72 -23.16
CA THR A 332 27.39 -5.13 -24.41
C THR A 332 25.96 -5.66 -24.23
N TRP A 333 25.71 -6.52 -23.25
CA TRP A 333 24.43 -7.25 -23.07
C TRP A 333 23.17 -6.38 -23.12
N LYS A 334 23.18 -5.22 -22.47
CA LYS A 334 22.00 -4.33 -22.43
C LYS A 334 21.69 -3.69 -23.78
N TYR A 335 22.66 -3.56 -24.68
CA TYR A 335 22.46 -2.93 -25.98
C TYR A 335 21.93 -3.95 -26.99
N THR A 336 20.83 -3.60 -27.64
CA THR A 336 20.20 -4.46 -28.63
C THR A 336 19.47 -3.64 -29.70
N LYS A 337 18.68 -4.30 -30.55
CA LYS A 337 17.80 -3.66 -31.52
C LYS A 337 16.38 -4.15 -31.31
N CYS A 338 15.41 -3.29 -31.57
CA CYS A 338 14.00 -3.68 -31.62
C CYS A 338 13.81 -4.62 -32.82
N PRO A 339 13.42 -5.88 -32.62
CA PRO A 339 13.31 -6.87 -33.69
C PRO A 339 12.22 -6.54 -34.72
N GLU A 340 11.24 -5.71 -34.36
CA GLU A 340 10.15 -5.30 -35.26
C GLU A 340 10.54 -4.12 -36.17
N THR A 341 11.43 -3.24 -35.72
CA THR A 341 11.73 -1.96 -36.39
C THR A 341 13.19 -1.79 -36.81
N GLY A 342 14.10 -2.61 -36.26
CA GLY A 342 15.55 -2.46 -36.44
C GLY A 342 16.19 -1.31 -35.66
N MET A 343 15.39 -0.45 -35.02
CA MET A 343 15.85 0.68 -34.19
C MET A 343 16.72 0.21 -33.03
N ARG A 344 17.65 1.06 -32.58
CA ARG A 344 18.44 0.77 -31.38
C ARG A 344 17.53 0.72 -30.16
N ALA A 345 17.84 -0.19 -29.24
CA ALA A 345 17.12 -0.36 -27.99
C ALA A 345 18.06 -0.77 -26.85
N ILE A 346 17.65 -0.49 -25.62
CA ILE A 346 18.32 -0.92 -24.40
C ILE A 346 17.39 -1.88 -23.66
N ARG A 347 17.91 -3.02 -23.19
CA ARG A 347 17.17 -3.96 -22.35
C ARG A 347 16.95 -3.36 -20.96
N GLU A 348 15.83 -3.69 -20.32
CA GLU A 348 15.73 -3.50 -18.88
C GLU A 348 16.84 -4.30 -18.17
N THR A 349 17.53 -3.63 -17.26
CA THR A 349 18.68 -4.19 -16.53
C THR A 349 18.30 -4.60 -15.12
N ASP A 350 17.13 -4.20 -14.63
CA ASP A 350 16.53 -4.79 -13.44
C ASP A 350 16.09 -6.24 -13.70
N THR A 351 16.23 -7.08 -12.68
CA THR A 351 15.66 -8.44 -12.64
C THR A 351 14.39 -8.49 -11.80
N LEU A 352 13.61 -9.56 -11.95
CA LEU A 352 12.39 -9.79 -11.17
C LEU A 352 12.73 -10.22 -9.73
N ASP A 353 11.93 -9.75 -8.78
CA ASP A 353 11.88 -10.29 -7.41
C ASP A 353 11.66 -11.81 -7.46
N THR A 354 12.41 -12.57 -6.66
CA THR A 354 12.30 -14.03 -6.51
C THR A 354 10.90 -14.49 -6.09
N PHE A 355 10.10 -13.60 -5.46
CA PHE A 355 8.71 -13.89 -5.19
C PHE A 355 7.86 -14.07 -6.46
N VAL A 356 8.25 -13.47 -7.60
CA VAL A 356 7.57 -13.69 -8.88
C VAL A 356 7.66 -15.16 -9.28
N ASP A 357 8.82 -15.79 -9.14
CA ASP A 357 9.03 -17.19 -9.52
C ASP A 357 8.23 -18.14 -8.59
N SER A 358 8.28 -17.88 -7.28
CA SER A 358 7.55 -18.69 -6.29
C SER A 358 6.04 -18.44 -6.25
N SER A 359 5.50 -17.47 -7.01
CA SER A 359 4.05 -17.21 -7.04
C SER A 359 3.27 -18.14 -7.97
N TRP A 360 3.95 -18.97 -8.76
CA TRP A 360 3.27 -19.84 -9.75
C TRP A 360 3.94 -21.19 -9.99
N TYR A 361 5.04 -21.52 -9.29
CA TYR A 361 5.77 -22.78 -9.47
C TYR A 361 4.89 -24.04 -9.29
N PHE A 362 3.87 -23.97 -8.42
CA PHE A 362 2.91 -25.05 -8.22
C PHE A 362 2.08 -25.36 -9.48
N LEU A 363 1.83 -24.36 -10.34
CA LEU A 363 1.21 -24.58 -11.65
C LEU A 363 2.20 -25.24 -12.62
N ARG A 364 3.47 -24.82 -12.57
CA ARG A 364 4.52 -25.40 -13.43
C ARG A 364 4.76 -26.88 -13.14
N PHE A 365 4.63 -27.31 -11.88
CA PHE A 365 4.77 -28.71 -11.49
C PHE A 365 3.71 -29.64 -12.08
N CYS A 366 2.55 -29.13 -12.51
CA CYS A 366 1.55 -29.94 -13.21
C CYS A 366 2.07 -30.45 -14.57
N SER A 367 2.99 -29.71 -15.21
CA SER A 367 3.53 -30.04 -16.54
C SER A 367 4.98 -29.51 -16.70
N PRO A 368 5.97 -30.05 -15.97
CA PRO A 368 7.31 -29.46 -15.86
C PRO A 368 8.13 -29.57 -17.15
N LEU A 369 7.78 -30.54 -18.01
CA LEU A 369 8.44 -30.79 -19.29
C LEU A 369 7.87 -29.97 -20.46
N GLU A 370 6.78 -29.21 -20.26
CA GLU A 370 6.18 -28.36 -21.29
C GLU A 370 7.16 -27.29 -21.77
N GLN A 371 7.48 -27.26 -23.06
CA GLN A 371 8.54 -26.39 -23.61
C GLN A 371 8.03 -25.11 -24.27
N ARG A 372 6.75 -25.07 -24.67
CA ARG A 372 6.17 -23.97 -25.45
C ARG A 372 5.37 -23.01 -24.60
N HIS A 373 4.70 -23.52 -23.58
CA HIS A 373 3.84 -22.74 -22.69
C HIS A 373 4.34 -22.77 -21.24
N PRO A 374 3.87 -21.85 -20.37
CA PRO A 374 4.20 -21.90 -18.95
C PRO A 374 3.78 -23.23 -18.31
N PHE A 375 2.66 -23.79 -18.74
CA PHE A 375 2.13 -25.09 -18.34
C PHE A 375 1.05 -25.57 -19.34
N ASN A 376 0.66 -26.83 -19.25
CA ASN A 376 -0.50 -27.38 -19.96
C ASN A 376 -1.78 -27.12 -19.13
N GLU A 377 -2.82 -26.54 -19.75
CA GLU A 377 -4.07 -26.16 -19.07
C GLU A 377 -4.89 -27.36 -18.58
N GLU A 378 -4.86 -28.49 -19.29
CA GLU A 378 -5.58 -29.71 -18.90
C GLU A 378 -4.92 -30.34 -17.67
N ASP A 379 -3.59 -30.43 -17.66
CA ASP A 379 -2.83 -30.94 -16.52
C ASP A 379 -3.02 -30.07 -15.28
N VAL A 380 -2.98 -28.74 -15.44
CA VAL A 380 -3.23 -27.81 -14.33
C VAL A 380 -4.64 -28.00 -13.78
N ASN A 381 -5.66 -28.07 -14.63
CA ASN A 381 -7.04 -28.27 -14.19
C ASN A 381 -7.33 -29.67 -13.65
N TYR A 382 -6.47 -30.65 -13.93
CA TYR A 382 -6.53 -31.98 -13.35
C TYR A 382 -5.94 -32.02 -11.93
N TRP A 383 -4.76 -31.39 -11.73
CA TRP A 383 -4.03 -31.45 -10.47
C TRP A 383 -4.42 -30.37 -9.44
N MET A 384 -4.86 -29.20 -9.89
CA MET A 384 -5.13 -28.05 -9.02
C MET A 384 -6.60 -27.98 -8.58
N PRO A 385 -6.91 -27.39 -7.41
CA PRO A 385 -5.99 -26.72 -6.48
C PRO A 385 -5.09 -27.70 -5.69
N VAL A 386 -4.00 -27.21 -5.09
CA VAL A 386 -3.18 -28.04 -4.19
C VAL A 386 -4.03 -28.41 -2.97
N ASP A 387 -4.25 -29.72 -2.77
CA ASP A 387 -5.06 -30.21 -1.67
C ASP A 387 -4.50 -29.80 -0.30
N GLN A 388 -3.20 -29.98 -0.08
CA GLN A 388 -2.52 -29.65 1.16
C GLN A 388 -1.19 -28.95 0.89
N TYR A 389 -1.09 -27.68 1.29
CA TYR A 389 0.15 -26.92 1.27
C TYR A 389 0.78 -26.89 2.67
N ILE A 390 2.09 -27.09 2.75
CA ILE A 390 2.84 -27.13 4.02
C ILE A 390 4.01 -26.14 3.93
N GLY A 391 4.11 -25.23 4.90
CA GLY A 391 5.18 -24.23 4.95
C GLY A 391 5.23 -23.52 6.30
N GLY A 392 6.18 -22.62 6.48
CA GLY A 392 6.26 -21.81 7.70
C GLY A 392 5.34 -20.58 7.65
N VAL A 393 4.97 -20.08 8.84
CA VAL A 393 4.07 -18.91 8.98
C VAL A 393 4.73 -17.59 8.53
N GLU A 394 6.05 -17.55 8.40
CA GLU A 394 6.82 -16.43 7.87
C GLU A 394 6.40 -16.03 6.44
N HIS A 395 5.79 -16.95 5.69
CA HIS A 395 5.28 -16.72 4.35
C HIS A 395 3.79 -16.32 4.30
N ALA A 396 3.15 -16.10 5.45
CA ALA A 396 1.71 -15.83 5.59
C ALA A 396 1.22 -14.64 4.76
N ILE A 397 2.03 -13.58 4.66
CA ILE A 397 1.74 -12.42 3.81
C ILE A 397 2.38 -12.62 2.45
N LEU A 398 3.69 -12.41 2.33
CA LEU A 398 4.51 -12.48 1.11
C LEU A 398 4.04 -13.53 0.07
N HIS A 399 4.59 -14.73 0.16
CA HIS A 399 4.43 -15.76 -0.87
C HIS A 399 2.98 -16.21 -1.01
N LEU A 400 2.24 -16.39 0.10
CA LEU A 400 0.86 -16.83 0.03
C LEU A 400 -0.05 -15.80 -0.64
N LEU A 401 0.08 -14.51 -0.31
CA LEU A 401 -0.73 -13.46 -0.95
C LEU A 401 -0.39 -13.31 -2.44
N TYR A 402 0.90 -13.36 -2.79
CA TYR A 402 1.32 -13.27 -4.19
C TYR A 402 0.89 -14.47 -5.03
N SER A 403 0.92 -15.68 -4.46
CA SER A 403 0.43 -16.91 -5.12
C SER A 403 -1.07 -16.84 -5.42
N ARG A 404 -1.85 -16.32 -4.46
CA ARG A 404 -3.29 -16.08 -4.65
C ARG A 404 -3.54 -15.06 -5.74
N PHE A 405 -2.81 -13.94 -5.73
CA PHE A 405 -2.89 -12.92 -6.78
C PHE A 405 -2.55 -13.48 -8.17
N PHE A 406 -1.47 -14.25 -8.30
CA PHE A 406 -1.10 -14.88 -9.58
C PHE A 406 -2.19 -15.83 -10.07
N THR A 407 -2.75 -16.64 -9.18
CA THR A 407 -3.84 -17.56 -9.51
C THR A 407 -5.05 -16.81 -10.05
N LEU A 408 -5.52 -15.77 -9.35
CA LEU A 408 -6.64 -14.94 -9.80
C LEU A 408 -6.35 -14.24 -11.13
N ALA A 409 -5.16 -13.66 -11.27
CA ALA A 409 -4.81 -12.90 -12.47
C ALA A 409 -4.61 -13.77 -13.73
N LEU A 410 -4.28 -15.05 -13.55
CA LEU A 410 -4.12 -16.02 -14.64
C LEU A 410 -5.40 -16.81 -14.94
N LYS A 411 -6.33 -16.89 -13.97
CA LYS A 411 -7.53 -17.72 -14.02
C LYS A 411 -8.32 -17.60 -15.32
N ASP A 412 -8.70 -16.38 -15.71
CA ASP A 412 -9.55 -16.17 -16.89
C ASP A 412 -8.82 -16.45 -18.20
N GLU A 413 -7.53 -16.13 -18.26
CA GLU A 413 -6.72 -16.34 -19.48
C GLU A 413 -6.48 -17.82 -19.74
N PHE A 414 -6.17 -18.59 -18.69
CA PHE A 414 -5.84 -20.01 -18.76
C PHE A 414 -6.99 -20.93 -18.32
N LYS A 415 -8.20 -20.37 -18.20
CA LYS A 415 -9.46 -21.07 -17.86
C LYS A 415 -9.33 -22.01 -16.66
N PHE A 416 -8.73 -21.54 -15.58
CA PHE A 416 -8.62 -22.33 -14.36
C PHE A 416 -10.00 -22.61 -13.77
N LYS A 417 -10.24 -23.87 -13.39
CA LYS A 417 -11.46 -24.33 -12.69
C LYS A 417 -11.45 -24.02 -11.19
N PHE A 418 -10.42 -23.36 -10.71
CA PHE A 418 -10.20 -22.97 -9.32
C PHE A 418 -9.89 -21.47 -9.23
N SER A 419 -10.07 -20.89 -8.05
CA SER A 419 -9.79 -19.46 -7.80
C SER A 419 -8.76 -19.24 -6.69
N GLU A 420 -8.35 -20.31 -6.01
CA GLU A 420 -7.38 -20.27 -4.92
C GLU A 420 -6.38 -21.41 -5.14
N PRO A 421 -5.07 -21.16 -5.02
CA PRO A 421 -4.06 -22.17 -5.34
C PRO A 421 -3.96 -23.30 -4.30
N PHE A 422 -4.32 -23.02 -3.06
CA PHE A 422 -4.13 -23.94 -1.93
C PHE A 422 -5.45 -24.13 -1.17
N GLN A 423 -6.00 -25.34 -1.19
CA GLN A 423 -7.25 -25.66 -0.52
C GLN A 423 -7.07 -25.74 1.00
N ASN A 424 -6.05 -26.46 1.45
CA ASN A 424 -5.65 -26.54 2.86
C ASN A 424 -4.23 -26.01 3.05
N LEU A 425 -3.99 -25.40 4.21
CA LEU A 425 -2.69 -24.84 4.59
C LEU A 425 -2.32 -25.32 6.00
N PHE A 426 -1.16 -25.96 6.12
CA PHE A 426 -0.58 -26.33 7.40
C PHE A 426 0.69 -25.51 7.64
N THR A 427 0.68 -24.68 8.68
CA THR A 427 1.85 -23.89 9.07
C THR A 427 2.67 -24.65 10.11
N GLN A 428 3.82 -25.17 9.73
CA GLN A 428 4.70 -25.89 10.65
C GLN A 428 5.43 -24.94 11.60
N GLY A 429 5.73 -25.42 12.82
CA GLY A 429 6.55 -24.69 13.78
C GLY A 429 8.03 -24.67 13.38
N MET A 430 8.80 -23.76 13.98
CA MET A 430 10.25 -23.75 13.83
C MET A 430 10.88 -24.95 14.54
N VAL A 431 11.95 -25.50 13.97
CA VAL A 431 12.82 -26.46 14.66
C VAL A 431 13.83 -25.64 15.48
N CYS A 432 13.81 -25.81 16.80
CA CYS A 432 14.65 -25.07 17.75
C CYS A 432 15.89 -25.85 18.17
#